data_AF-A0A0M3JAE8-F1
#
_entry.id   AF-A0A0M3JAE8-F1
#
_cell.length_a   1.000
_cell.length_b   1.000
_cell.length_c   1.000
_cell.angle_alpha   90.00
_cell.angle_beta   90.00
_cell.angle_gamma   90.00
#
_symmetry.space_group_name_H-M   'P 1'
#
loop_
_entity.id
_entity.type
_entity.pdbx_description
1 polymer ?
#
loop_
_entity_poly.entity_id
_entity_poly.type
_entity_poly.pdbx_seq_one_letter_code
_entity_poly.pdbx_strand_id
1 'polypeptide(L)'
;LLLSSKNIGDFLQAFFGVHVSYCILIIIVGISLLPLLFLKSPQDFWWAVVAAMITTTGALILLVIGAGIDFPLCHPVRGENEKSVPTNYFLGLGTLLFSFGGHAAFPTIVNDMKKPSHFARSSIFAFGAAGCMYIPVSVIAYVVYGNSVRDSVINSIQNTGLQQAVNILITLHCLLALTIIFNPLNQEAEELFNVPHS
;
A
#
# COMPACT_ATOMS: atom_id res chain seq x y z
N LEU A 1 -2.62 -5.06 -6.37
CA LEU A 1 -3.40 -4.89 -7.62
C LEU A 1 -4.77 -4.24 -7.37
N LEU A 2 -5.63 -4.82 -6.51
CA LEU A 2 -6.96 -4.28 -6.21
C LEU A 2 -6.93 -2.83 -5.70
N LEU A 3 -6.07 -2.52 -4.72
CA LEU A 3 -5.96 -1.17 -4.16
C LEU A 3 -5.54 -0.13 -5.21
N SER A 4 -4.49 -0.41 -6.01
CA SER A 4 -4.08 0.44 -7.13
C SER A 4 -5.22 0.68 -8.12
N SER A 5 -6.01 -0.37 -8.42
CA SER A 5 -7.12 -0.30 -9.36
C SER A 5 -8.28 0.56 -8.83
N LYS A 6 -8.60 0.42 -7.54
CA LYS A 6 -9.59 1.26 -6.84
C LYS A 6 -9.15 2.71 -6.84
N ASN A 7 -7.90 2.98 -6.46
CA ASN A 7 -7.32 4.31 -6.42
C ASN A 7 -7.31 5.00 -7.80
N ILE A 8 -6.93 4.28 -8.87
CA ILE A 8 -7.01 4.78 -10.25
C ILE A 8 -8.45 5.09 -10.64
N GLY A 9 -9.41 4.25 -10.26
CA GLY A 9 -10.84 4.51 -10.48
C GLY A 9 -11.32 5.78 -9.79
N ASP A 10 -10.97 5.95 -8.50
CA ASP A 10 -11.30 7.14 -7.71
C ASP A 10 -10.68 8.41 -8.33
N PHE A 11 -9.47 8.33 -8.88
CA PHE A 11 -8.81 9.42 -9.59
C PHE A 11 -9.49 9.78 -10.92
N LEU A 12 -9.84 8.77 -11.73
CA LEU A 12 -10.52 8.97 -13.02
C LEU A 12 -11.89 9.61 -12.82
N GLN A 13 -12.63 9.19 -11.79
CA GLN A 13 -13.90 9.79 -11.43
C GLN A 13 -13.72 11.26 -10.99
N ALA A 14 -12.69 11.56 -10.19
CA ALA A 14 -12.48 12.89 -9.64
C ALA A 14 -12.08 13.95 -10.69
N PHE A 15 -11.24 13.60 -11.67
CA PHE A 15 -10.71 14.56 -12.66
C PHE A 15 -11.43 14.52 -14.01
N PHE A 16 -11.87 13.34 -14.45
CA PHE A 16 -12.44 13.16 -15.78
C PHE A 16 -13.95 12.87 -15.74
N GLY A 17 -14.54 12.69 -14.55
CA GLY A 17 -15.95 12.31 -14.41
C GLY A 17 -16.28 10.94 -14.99
N VAL A 18 -15.27 10.11 -15.28
CA VAL A 18 -15.44 8.81 -15.92
C VAL A 18 -15.56 7.73 -14.85
N HIS A 19 -16.69 7.05 -14.84
CA HIS A 19 -16.89 5.87 -14.00
C HIS A 19 -16.42 4.61 -14.73
N VAL A 20 -15.26 4.09 -14.33
CA VAL A 20 -14.76 2.79 -14.80
C VAL A 20 -14.87 1.78 -13.66
N SER A 21 -15.43 0.61 -13.93
CA SER A 21 -15.49 -0.47 -12.93
C SER A 21 -14.07 -0.92 -12.55
N TYR A 22 -13.80 -1.03 -11.25
CA TYR A 22 -12.52 -1.52 -10.75
C TYR A 22 -12.23 -2.97 -11.18
N CYS A 23 -13.27 -3.75 -11.53
CA CYS A 23 -13.12 -5.09 -12.12
C CYS A 23 -12.47 -5.07 -13.50
N ILE A 24 -12.62 -3.98 -14.25
CA ILE A 24 -11.96 -3.80 -15.55
C ILE A 24 -10.57 -3.19 -15.32
N LEU A 25 -10.46 -2.21 -14.42
CA LEU A 25 -9.19 -1.58 -14.08
C LEU A 25 -8.17 -2.58 -13.53
N ILE A 26 -8.60 -3.58 -12.75
CA ILE A 26 -7.70 -4.61 -12.23
C ILE A 26 -7.05 -5.43 -13.36
N ILE A 27 -7.81 -5.73 -14.43
CA ILE A 27 -7.28 -6.42 -15.60
C ILE A 27 -6.30 -5.52 -16.34
N ILE A 28 -6.68 -4.25 -16.57
CA ILE A 28 -5.83 -3.26 -17.25
C ILE A 28 -4.52 -3.06 -16.48
N VAL A 29 -4.59 -2.84 -15.17
CA VAL A 29 -3.42 -2.67 -14.30
C VAL A 29 -2.56 -3.93 -14.34
N GLY A 30 -3.16 -5.12 -14.26
CA GLY A 30 -2.45 -6.39 -14.37
C GLY A 30 -1.68 -6.54 -15.69
N ILE A 31 -2.33 -6.28 -16.82
CA ILE A 31 -1.70 -6.32 -18.15
C ILE A 31 -0.60 -5.26 -18.26
N SER A 32 -0.83 -4.05 -17.73
CA SER A 32 0.16 -2.96 -17.77
C SER A 32 1.38 -3.21 -16.87
N LEU A 33 1.21 -4.00 -15.81
CA LEU A 33 2.30 -4.42 -14.93
C LEU A 33 3.11 -5.56 -15.56
N LEU A 34 2.53 -6.36 -16.45
CA LEU A 34 3.17 -7.52 -17.06
C LEU A 34 4.54 -7.21 -17.71
N PRO A 35 4.73 -6.11 -18.46
CA PRO A 35 6.05 -5.69 -18.94
C PRO A 35 7.03 -5.35 -17.82
N LEU A 36 6.55 -4.73 -16.74
CA LEU A 36 7.34 -4.36 -15.57
C LEU A 36 7.72 -5.58 -14.71
N LEU A 37 7.02 -6.69 -14.87
CA LEU A 37 7.31 -7.97 -14.22
C LEU A 37 8.45 -8.74 -14.88
N PHE A 38 8.79 -8.42 -16.12
CA PHE A 38 9.98 -8.95 -16.82
C PHE A 38 11.28 -8.19 -16.49
N LEU A 39 11.27 -7.33 -15.47
CA LEU A 39 12.47 -6.63 -15.00
C LEU A 39 13.27 -7.52 -14.04
N LYS A 40 14.60 -7.57 -14.24
CA LYS A 40 15.60 -8.29 -13.41
C LYS A 40 15.45 -8.10 -11.92
N SER A 41 15.89 -9.11 -11.15
CA SER A 41 16.01 -9.16 -9.67
C SER A 41 16.09 -7.79 -8.94
N PRO A 42 15.50 -7.65 -7.72
CA PRO A 42 15.46 -6.39 -6.96
C PRO A 42 16.77 -5.64 -6.78
N GLN A 43 17.91 -6.33 -6.82
CA GLN A 43 19.24 -5.73 -6.90
C GLN A 43 19.40 -4.72 -8.06
N ASP A 44 18.83 -4.99 -9.23
CA ASP A 44 18.99 -4.18 -10.44
C ASP A 44 18.04 -2.96 -10.50
N PHE A 45 16.97 -2.96 -9.70
CA PHE A 45 16.00 -1.86 -9.62
C PHE A 45 15.89 -1.21 -8.23
N TRP A 46 16.98 -1.15 -7.46
CA TRP A 46 16.99 -0.52 -6.13
C TRP A 46 16.37 0.90 -6.09
N TRP A 47 16.43 1.65 -7.20
CA TRP A 47 15.80 2.96 -7.34
C TRP A 47 14.26 2.89 -7.19
N ALA A 48 13.63 1.80 -7.63
CA ALA A 48 12.19 1.58 -7.51
C ALA A 48 11.80 1.35 -6.04
N VAL A 49 12.66 0.66 -5.27
CA VAL A 49 12.49 0.50 -3.81
C VAL A 49 12.56 1.86 -3.12
N VAL A 50 13.56 2.68 -3.45
CA VAL A 50 13.70 4.02 -2.87
C VAL A 50 12.54 4.92 -3.25
N ALA A 51 12.11 4.89 -4.52
CA ALA A 51 10.94 5.63 -4.98
C ALA A 51 9.66 5.18 -4.24
N ALA A 52 9.46 3.88 -4.04
CA ALA A 52 8.33 3.35 -3.30
C ALA A 52 8.32 3.88 -1.85
N MET A 53 9.47 3.90 -1.17
CA MET A 53 9.60 4.41 0.19
C MET A 53 9.32 5.92 0.30
N ILE A 54 9.81 6.70 -0.67
CA ILE A 54 9.54 8.15 -0.75
C ILE A 54 8.04 8.40 -0.95
N THR A 55 7.41 7.68 -1.88
CA THR A 55 5.97 7.83 -2.14
C THR A 55 5.12 7.47 -0.92
N THR A 56 5.45 6.40 -0.18
CA THR A 56 4.75 6.05 1.06
C THR A 56 4.91 7.12 2.12
N THR A 57 6.15 7.56 2.37
CA THR A 57 6.43 8.55 3.41
C THR A 57 5.75 9.88 3.09
N GLY A 58 5.81 10.33 1.84
CA GLY A 58 5.08 11.51 1.37
C GLY A 58 3.57 11.37 1.53
N ALA A 59 3.00 10.22 1.18
CA ALA A 59 1.57 9.96 1.34
C ALA A 59 1.12 10.03 2.80
N LEU A 60 1.89 9.43 3.73
CA LEU A 60 1.57 9.46 5.15
C LEU A 60 1.67 10.87 5.74
N ILE A 61 2.67 11.66 5.33
CA ILE A 61 2.79 13.07 5.75
C ILE A 61 1.56 13.86 5.29
N LEU A 62 1.20 13.75 4.01
CA LEU A 62 0.02 14.44 3.46
C LEU A 62 -1.28 13.98 4.13
N LEU A 63 -1.40 12.69 4.45
CA LEU A 63 -2.55 12.15 5.17
C LEU A 63 -2.67 12.74 6.57
N VAL A 64 -1.56 12.81 7.33
CA VAL A 64 -1.53 13.44 8.66
C VAL A 64 -1.89 14.92 8.58
N ILE A 65 -1.36 15.64 7.57
CA ILE A 65 -1.73 17.05 7.32
C ILE A 65 -3.23 17.16 7.04
N GLY A 66 -3.79 16.28 6.20
CA GLY A 66 -5.21 16.29 5.84
C GLY A 66 -6.10 16.02 7.03
N ALA A 67 -5.78 15.00 7.81
CA ALA A 67 -6.47 14.70 9.06
C ALA A 67 -6.37 15.85 10.07
N GLY A 68 -5.23 16.55 10.13
CA GLY A 68 -5.04 17.74 10.97
C GLY A 68 -5.91 18.93 10.54
N ILE A 69 -6.06 19.16 9.23
CA ILE A 69 -6.97 20.17 8.68
C ILE A 69 -8.43 19.82 8.97
N ASP A 70 -8.78 18.54 8.87
CA ASP A 70 -10.14 18.05 9.08
C ASP A 70 -10.50 17.95 10.58
N PHE A 71 -9.52 17.88 11.48
CA PHE A 71 -9.72 17.73 12.93
C PHE A 71 -10.79 18.69 13.52
N PRO A 72 -10.71 20.02 13.38
CA PRO A 72 -11.68 20.93 14.00
C PRO A 72 -13.11 20.76 13.48
N LEU A 73 -13.29 20.21 12.27
CA LEU A 73 -14.59 20.05 11.62
C LEU A 73 -15.18 18.66 11.86
N CYS A 74 -14.36 17.61 11.76
CA CYS A 74 -14.80 16.22 11.80
C CYS A 74 -14.80 15.64 13.22
N HIS A 75 -13.81 15.99 14.06
CA HIS A 75 -13.69 15.43 15.41
C HIS A 75 -14.93 15.68 16.29
N PRO A 76 -15.55 16.88 16.31
CA PRO A 76 -16.70 17.14 17.18
C PRO A 76 -17.98 16.38 16.79
N VAL A 77 -18.10 16.01 15.51
CA VAL A 77 -19.30 15.36 14.94
C VAL A 77 -19.06 13.89 14.61
N ARG A 78 -17.88 13.34 14.94
CA ARG A 78 -17.53 11.95 14.64
C ARG A 78 -18.47 11.01 15.39
N GLY A 79 -18.90 9.94 14.72
CA GLY A 79 -19.57 8.84 15.40
C GLY A 79 -18.58 7.97 16.16
N GLU A 80 -19.02 7.39 17.28
CA GLU A 80 -18.26 6.41 18.04
C GLU A 80 -18.83 5.00 17.84
N ASN A 81 -18.00 3.99 18.04
CA ASN A 81 -18.46 2.60 17.98
C ASN A 81 -19.19 2.25 19.28
N GLU A 82 -20.53 2.24 19.24
CA GLU A 82 -21.36 1.97 20.43
C GLU A 82 -21.33 0.49 20.87
N LYS A 83 -21.01 -0.44 19.96
CA LYS A 83 -20.97 -1.87 20.24
C LYS A 83 -19.75 -2.54 19.61
N SER A 84 -19.04 -3.33 20.41
CA SER A 84 -18.00 -4.22 19.92
C SER A 84 -18.63 -5.41 19.20
N VAL A 85 -18.58 -5.42 17.87
CA VAL A 85 -19.00 -6.57 17.06
C VAL A 85 -17.79 -7.47 16.82
N PRO A 86 -17.78 -8.74 17.29
CA PRO A 86 -16.64 -9.63 17.13
C PRO A 86 -16.15 -9.78 15.68
N THR A 87 -17.06 -9.78 14.71
CA THR A 87 -16.73 -9.83 13.28
C THR A 87 -15.84 -8.67 12.84
N ASN A 88 -16.10 -7.44 13.33
CA ASN A 88 -15.30 -6.26 12.99
C ASN A 88 -13.89 -6.35 13.58
N TYR A 89 -13.77 -6.95 14.77
CA TYR A 89 -12.48 -7.21 15.39
C TYR A 89 -11.64 -8.19 14.56
N PHE A 90 -12.21 -9.33 14.16
CA PHE A 90 -11.49 -10.30 13.33
C PHE A 90 -11.17 -9.76 11.93
N LEU A 91 -12.05 -8.93 11.35
CA LEU A 91 -11.79 -8.24 10.09
C LEU A 91 -10.60 -7.28 10.21
N GLY A 92 -10.56 -6.47 11.27
CA GLY A 92 -9.44 -5.57 11.55
C GLY A 92 -8.14 -6.34 11.78
N LEU A 93 -8.18 -7.42 12.56
CA LEU A 93 -7.04 -8.31 12.80
C LEU A 93 -6.54 -8.93 11.49
N GLY A 94 -7.44 -9.44 10.65
CA GLY A 94 -7.08 -10.01 9.35
C GLY A 94 -6.43 -8.98 8.42
N THR A 95 -6.93 -7.75 8.41
CA THR A 95 -6.34 -6.64 7.65
C THR A 95 -4.94 -6.29 8.16
N LEU A 96 -4.75 -6.26 9.49
CA LEU A 96 -3.45 -6.04 10.09
C LEU A 96 -2.47 -7.16 9.73
N LEU A 97 -2.86 -8.42 9.90
CA LEU A 97 -2.01 -9.57 9.55
C LEU A 97 -1.63 -9.57 8.06
N PHE A 98 -2.58 -9.25 7.18
CA PHE A 98 -2.32 -9.12 5.75
C PHE A 98 -1.30 -8.01 5.44
N SER A 99 -1.33 -6.89 6.18
CA SER A 99 -0.39 -5.78 5.98
C SER A 99 1.07 -6.10 6.32
N PHE A 100 1.30 -7.12 7.16
CA PHE A 100 2.63 -7.66 7.50
C PHE A 100 3.01 -8.89 6.66
N GLY A 101 2.26 -9.18 5.60
CA GLY A 101 2.61 -10.18 4.59
C GLY A 101 3.82 -9.76 3.73
N GLY A 102 4.38 -10.69 2.97
CA GLY A 102 5.55 -10.44 2.10
C GLY A 102 6.69 -11.46 2.23
N HIS A 103 6.50 -12.48 3.08
CA HIS A 103 7.49 -13.54 3.35
C HIS A 103 7.98 -14.27 2.09
N ALA A 104 7.16 -14.35 1.02
CA ALA A 104 7.54 -14.96 -0.25
C ALA A 104 8.74 -14.28 -0.92
N ALA A 105 8.99 -13.00 -0.62
CA ALA A 105 10.15 -12.28 -1.14
C ALA A 105 11.44 -12.47 -0.33
N PHE A 106 11.36 -13.12 0.84
CA PHE A 106 12.52 -13.26 1.73
C PHE A 106 13.68 -14.04 1.11
N PRO A 107 13.48 -15.17 0.40
CA PRO A 107 14.58 -15.89 -0.24
C PRO A 107 15.35 -15.02 -1.24
N THR A 108 14.64 -14.31 -2.11
CA THR A 108 15.24 -13.39 -3.08
C THR A 108 15.99 -12.25 -2.39
N ILE A 109 15.39 -11.64 -1.36
CA ILE A 109 16.05 -10.57 -0.58
C ILE A 109 17.34 -11.09 0.06
N VAL A 110 17.32 -12.27 0.68
CA VAL A 110 18.50 -12.87 1.33
C VAL A 110 19.60 -13.16 0.31
N ASN A 111 19.25 -13.63 -0.89
CA ASN A 111 20.21 -13.88 -1.97
C ASN A 111 20.82 -12.58 -2.52
N ASP A 112 20.06 -11.50 -2.59
CA ASP A 112 20.52 -10.17 -3.05
C ASP A 112 21.31 -9.40 -1.96
N MET A 113 21.25 -9.83 -0.69
CA MET A 113 21.97 -9.15 0.39
C MET A 113 23.48 -9.39 0.30
N LYS A 114 24.26 -8.29 0.31
CA LYS A 114 25.74 -8.35 0.45
C LYS A 114 26.22 -9.16 1.66
N LYS A 115 25.42 -9.20 2.75
CA LYS A 115 25.69 -9.98 3.97
C LYS A 115 24.40 -10.66 4.45
N PRO A 116 24.11 -11.90 4.01
CA PRO A 116 22.88 -12.63 4.37
C PRO A 116 22.67 -12.80 5.89
N SER A 117 23.77 -12.90 6.66
CA SER A 117 23.72 -13.04 8.12
C SER A 117 23.08 -11.85 8.86
N HIS A 118 22.92 -10.70 8.22
CA HIS A 118 22.25 -9.53 8.80
C HIS A 118 20.74 -9.48 8.52
N PHE A 119 20.18 -10.47 7.81
CA PHE A 119 18.78 -10.48 7.41
C PHE A 119 17.82 -10.28 8.60
N ALA A 120 17.96 -11.05 9.68
CA ALA A 120 17.07 -10.95 10.84
C ALA A 120 17.05 -9.53 11.46
N ARG A 121 18.22 -8.89 11.58
CA ARG A 121 18.31 -7.52 12.09
C ARG A 121 17.66 -6.52 11.13
N SER A 122 17.85 -6.71 9.82
CA SER A 122 17.24 -5.88 8.77
C SER A 122 15.71 -6.00 8.80
N SER A 123 15.19 -7.23 8.90
CA SER A 123 13.75 -7.52 8.93
C SER A 123 13.08 -6.95 10.19
N ILE A 124 13.69 -7.10 11.37
CA ILE A 124 13.17 -6.50 12.61
C ILE A 124 13.07 -4.97 12.48
N PHE A 125 14.10 -4.33 11.91
CA PHE A 125 14.09 -2.88 11.69
C PHE A 125 12.99 -2.47 10.70
N ALA A 126 12.85 -3.19 9.59
CA ALA A 126 11.85 -2.89 8.57
C ALA A 126 10.41 -3.01 9.11
N PHE A 127 10.09 -4.10 9.79
CA PHE A 127 8.77 -4.30 10.39
C PHE A 127 8.50 -3.34 11.55
N GLY A 128 9.51 -3.03 12.36
CA GLY A 128 9.41 -2.00 13.40
C GLY A 128 9.09 -0.62 12.81
N ALA A 129 9.80 -0.22 11.75
CA ALA A 129 9.56 1.03 11.06
C ALA A 129 8.15 1.08 10.44
N ALA A 130 7.69 -0.01 9.80
CA ALA A 130 6.33 -0.12 9.28
C ALA A 130 5.28 0.05 10.39
N GLY A 131 5.47 -0.61 11.54
CA GLY A 131 4.60 -0.45 12.71
C GLY A 131 4.55 1.00 13.22
N CYS A 132 5.72 1.66 13.31
CA CYS A 132 5.82 3.07 13.70
C CYS A 132 5.15 4.03 12.71
N MET A 133 4.94 3.63 11.45
CA MET A 133 4.20 4.40 10.46
C MET A 133 2.70 4.12 10.51
N TYR A 134 2.30 2.84 10.61
CA TYR A 134 0.91 2.41 10.54
C TYR A 134 0.12 2.78 11.79
N ILE A 135 0.70 2.61 12.98
CA ILE A 135 -0.01 2.82 14.25
C ILE A 135 -0.43 4.30 14.40
N PRO A 136 0.47 5.30 14.28
CA PRO A 136 0.08 6.69 14.47
C PRO A 136 -0.95 7.16 13.46
N VAL A 137 -0.82 6.76 12.19
CA VAL A 137 -1.78 7.13 11.14
C VAL A 137 -3.16 6.54 11.40
N SER A 138 -3.21 5.28 11.84
CA SER A 138 -4.48 4.63 12.20
C SER A 138 -5.16 5.30 13.40
N VAL A 139 -4.37 5.67 14.42
CA VAL A 139 -4.86 6.39 15.60
C VAL A 139 -5.37 7.78 15.22
N ILE A 140 -4.59 8.56 14.47
CA ILE A 140 -4.98 9.91 14.02
C ILE A 140 -6.28 9.84 13.20
N ALA A 141 -6.35 8.91 12.25
CA ALA A 141 -7.53 8.74 11.41
C ALA A 141 -8.78 8.42 12.25
N TYR A 142 -8.67 7.49 13.21
CA TYR A 142 -9.80 7.16 14.08
C TYR A 142 -10.18 8.32 15.01
N VAL A 143 -9.21 9.05 15.54
CA VAL A 143 -9.49 10.25 16.37
C VAL A 143 -10.22 11.33 15.57
N VAL A 144 -9.86 11.53 14.31
CA VAL A 144 -10.49 12.59 13.48
C VAL A 144 -11.86 12.16 12.96
N TYR A 145 -11.98 10.96 12.41
CA TYR A 145 -13.17 10.53 11.65
C TYR A 145 -14.06 9.52 12.41
N GLY A 146 -13.59 8.93 13.50
CA GLY A 146 -14.35 7.97 14.31
C GLY A 146 -14.80 6.74 13.52
N ASN A 147 -16.08 6.37 13.67
CA ASN A 147 -16.69 5.27 12.93
C ASN A 147 -17.05 5.62 11.46
N SER A 148 -16.84 6.88 11.04
CA SER A 148 -17.12 7.34 9.67
C SER A 148 -15.92 7.17 8.74
N VAL A 149 -14.84 6.53 9.21
CA VAL A 149 -13.71 6.12 8.37
C VAL A 149 -14.24 5.18 7.27
N ARG A 150 -14.02 5.57 6.01
CA ARG A 150 -14.35 4.74 4.85
C ARG A 150 -13.35 3.60 4.68
N ASP A 151 -13.63 2.64 3.79
CA ASP A 151 -12.75 1.48 3.53
C ASP A 151 -11.26 1.85 3.32
N SER A 152 -11.02 3.05 2.78
CA SER A 152 -9.70 3.66 2.72
C SER A 152 -9.74 5.00 3.43
N VAL A 153 -8.79 5.20 4.35
CA VAL A 153 -8.60 6.48 5.05
C VAL A 153 -8.36 7.65 4.09
N ILE A 154 -7.80 7.38 2.90
CA ILE A 154 -7.61 8.37 1.84
C ILE A 154 -8.96 9.01 1.50
N ASN A 155 -9.99 8.19 1.37
CA ASN A 155 -11.32 8.61 0.96
C ASN A 155 -12.11 9.32 2.08
N SER A 156 -11.58 9.31 3.31
CA SER A 156 -12.14 10.04 4.46
C SER A 156 -11.66 11.49 4.52
N ILE A 157 -10.56 11.83 3.84
CA ILE A 157 -10.05 13.21 3.77
C ILE A 157 -11.06 14.09 3.01
N GLN A 158 -11.44 15.22 3.60
CA GLN A 158 -12.46 16.11 3.04
C GLN A 158 -11.91 16.98 1.91
N ASN A 159 -10.63 17.37 1.99
CA ASN A 159 -9.99 18.16 0.94
C ASN A 159 -9.68 17.29 -0.29
N THR A 160 -10.43 17.49 -1.37
CA THR A 160 -10.28 16.71 -2.61
C THR A 160 -8.88 16.81 -3.23
N GLY A 161 -8.24 17.98 -3.21
CA GLY A 161 -6.89 18.13 -3.76
C GLY A 161 -5.85 17.30 -3.01
N LEU A 162 -5.90 17.34 -1.68
CA LEU A 162 -5.02 16.58 -0.81
C LEU A 162 -5.32 15.08 -0.87
N GLN A 163 -6.60 14.71 -0.86
CA GLN A 163 -7.06 13.33 -1.07
C GLN A 163 -6.46 12.75 -2.36
N GLN A 164 -6.55 13.48 -3.48
CA GLN A 164 -6.04 12.98 -4.76
C GLN A 164 -4.50 12.93 -4.79
N ALA A 165 -3.80 13.85 -4.15
CA ALA A 165 -2.34 13.78 -4.01
C ALA A 165 -1.91 12.51 -3.26
N VAL A 166 -2.56 12.20 -2.13
CA VAL A 166 -2.32 10.96 -1.37
C VAL A 166 -2.67 9.73 -2.22
N ASN A 167 -3.80 9.79 -2.94
CA ASN A 167 -4.28 8.71 -3.81
C ASN A 167 -3.23 8.34 -4.89
N ILE A 168 -2.65 9.34 -5.55
CA ILE A 168 -1.59 9.16 -6.57
C ILE A 168 -0.34 8.54 -5.94
N LEU A 169 0.13 9.07 -4.80
CA LEU A 169 1.33 8.57 -4.14
C LEU A 169 1.19 7.12 -3.70
N ILE A 170 0.06 6.75 -3.09
CA ILE A 170 -0.21 5.35 -2.70
C ILE A 170 -0.35 4.44 -3.92
N THR A 171 -0.95 4.94 -5.01
CA THR A 171 -1.03 4.18 -6.27
C THR A 171 0.37 3.86 -6.80
N LEU A 172 1.24 4.87 -6.89
CA LEU A 172 2.62 4.70 -7.32
C LEU A 172 3.38 3.74 -6.41
N HIS A 173 3.26 3.90 -5.09
CA HIS A 173 3.83 2.97 -4.12
C HIS A 173 3.39 1.53 -4.41
N CYS A 174 2.08 1.30 -4.56
CA CYS A 174 1.55 -0.05 -4.79
C CYS A 174 2.04 -0.64 -6.11
N LEU A 175 2.16 0.14 -7.18
CA LEU A 175 2.69 -0.36 -8.46
C LEU A 175 4.15 -0.81 -8.31
N LEU A 176 4.99 0.01 -7.67
CA LEU A 176 6.40 -0.30 -7.42
C LEU A 176 6.56 -1.49 -6.46
N ALA A 177 5.74 -1.57 -5.41
CA ALA A 177 5.74 -2.67 -4.45
C ALA A 177 5.30 -4.00 -5.08
N LEU A 178 4.35 -3.98 -6.01
CA LEU A 178 3.91 -5.18 -6.73
C LEU A 178 5.02 -5.77 -7.59
N THR A 179 5.83 -4.93 -8.25
CA THR A 179 7.00 -5.40 -9.01
C THR A 179 7.97 -6.18 -8.10
N ILE A 180 8.22 -5.69 -6.89
CA ILE A 180 9.11 -6.36 -5.92
C ILE A 180 8.51 -7.70 -5.46
N ILE A 181 7.23 -7.73 -5.12
CA ILE A 181 6.56 -8.91 -4.54
C ILE A 181 6.37 -10.03 -5.57
N PHE A 182 6.17 -9.69 -6.84
CA PHE A 182 5.97 -10.66 -7.91
C PHE A 182 7.28 -11.21 -8.48
N ASN A 183 8.41 -10.54 -8.27
CA ASN A 183 9.71 -11.02 -8.76
C ASN A 183 10.04 -12.47 -8.33
N PRO A 184 9.93 -12.88 -7.04
CA PRO A 184 10.13 -14.27 -6.64
C PRO A 184 9.18 -15.25 -7.34
N LEU A 185 7.92 -14.87 -7.53
CA LEU A 185 6.92 -15.71 -8.22
C LEU A 185 7.29 -15.91 -9.70
N ASN A 186 7.85 -14.88 -10.33
CA ASN A 186 8.35 -14.97 -11.70
C ASN A 186 9.58 -15.87 -11.78
N GLN A 187 10.51 -15.74 -10.82
CA GLN A 187 11.69 -16.61 -10.73
C GLN A 187 11.28 -18.08 -10.57
N GLU A 188 10.33 -18.39 -9.68
CA GLU A 188 9.80 -19.76 -9.54
C GLU A 188 9.13 -20.27 -10.82
N ALA A 189 8.38 -19.41 -11.53
CA ALA A 189 7.79 -19.78 -12.81
C ALA A 189 8.85 -20.04 -13.89
N GLU A 190 9.89 -19.22 -13.96
CA GLU A 190 11.02 -19.40 -14.88
C GLU A 190 11.77 -20.72 -14.63
N GLU A 191 12.00 -21.09 -13.35
CA GLU A 191 12.56 -22.40 -12.98
C GLU A 191 11.67 -23.55 -13.45
N LEU A 192 10.36 -23.44 -13.22
CA LEU A 192 9.40 -24.46 -13.62
C LEU A 192 9.36 -24.67 -15.15
N PHE A 193 9.54 -23.59 -15.92
CA PHE A 193 9.50 -23.62 -17.38
C PHE A 193 10.90 -23.70 -18.05
N ASN A 194 11.99 -23.82 -17.29
CA ASN A 194 13.38 -23.79 -17.78
C ASN A 194 13.71 -22.56 -18.65
N VAL A 195 13.15 -21.40 -18.30
CA VAL A 195 13.44 -20.12 -18.96
C VAL A 195 14.60 -19.45 -18.21
N PRO A 196 15.56 -18.78 -18.90
CA PRO A 196 16.65 -18.09 -18.21
C PRO A 196 16.13 -17.00 -17.28
N HIS A 197 16.73 -16.94 -16.09
CA HIS A 197 16.39 -15.93 -15.08
C HIS A 197 16.54 -14.52 -15.62
N SER A 198 15.41 -13.82 -15.68
CA SER A 198 15.33 -12.46 -16.20
C SER A 198 15.39 -11.40 -15.13
#